data_AF-A0A816NSP2-F1
#
_entry.id   AF-A0A816NSP2-F1
#
_cell.length_a   1.000
_cell.length_b   1.000
_cell.length_c   1.000
_cell.angle_alpha   90.00
_cell.angle_beta   90.00
_cell.angle_gamma   90.00
#
_symmetry.space_group_name_H-M   'P 1'
#
loop_
_entity.id
_entity.type
_entity.pdbx_description
1 polymer ?
#
loop_
_entity_poly.entity_id
_entity_poly.type
_entity_poly.pdbx_seq_one_letter_code
_entity_poly.pdbx_strand_id
1 'polypeptide(L)'
;MAEPGGPDWTNEWGAPVFMRYEPGSEPEEKCCFLPWIRRREDQGPFLTPEEEERLFEEQVENSQGFDINFEEFSCVFNYVPVDFDENYYFKDTDTTRGVIERLSPDSRELYNERMDQGYEIVEVIKANTHPTGTAAHMFYITFRAKELSDDQPKDFQAMVCYFCYTSNKYHSCELKPEKKDTIN
;
A
#
# COMPACT_ATOMS: atom_id res chain seq x y z
N MET A 1 14.51 11.91 15.53
CA MET A 1 15.47 10.82 15.78
C MET A 1 14.79 9.85 16.72
N ALA A 2 14.54 8.61 16.31
CA ALA A 2 13.98 7.60 17.20
C ALA A 2 14.98 7.29 18.33
N GLU A 3 14.51 7.07 19.55
CA GLU A 3 15.38 6.73 20.68
C GLU A 3 16.11 5.39 20.43
N PRO A 4 17.39 5.26 20.82
CA PRO A 4 18.11 3.99 20.69
C PRO A 4 17.43 2.92 21.55
N GLY A 5 16.87 1.88 20.90
CA GLY A 5 16.22 0.75 21.56
C GLY A 5 14.68 0.78 21.57
N GLY A 6 14.05 1.80 21.00
CA GLY A 6 12.62 1.76 20.67
C GLY A 6 12.35 0.82 19.49
N PRO A 7 11.11 0.31 19.33
CA PRO A 7 10.74 -0.48 18.15
C PRO A 7 11.02 0.32 16.88
N ASP A 8 11.66 -0.28 15.89
CA ASP A 8 11.75 0.34 14.57
C ASP A 8 10.38 0.26 13.91
N TRP A 9 9.56 1.30 14.06
CA TRP A 9 8.23 1.40 13.45
C TRP A 9 8.26 1.59 11.92
N THR A 10 9.46 1.59 11.32
CA THR A 10 9.69 1.72 9.88
C THR A 10 10.34 0.44 9.33
N ASN A 11 10.07 -0.69 9.97
CA ASN A 11 10.57 -2.00 9.56
C ASN A 11 9.61 -2.69 8.57
N GLU A 12 10.05 -3.82 8.03
CA GLU A 12 9.35 -4.59 7.00
C GLU A 12 8.13 -5.40 7.49
N TRP A 13 7.86 -5.43 8.80
CA TRP A 13 6.80 -6.25 9.37
C TRP A 13 5.40 -5.62 9.22
N GLY A 14 5.31 -4.41 8.66
CA GLY A 14 4.06 -3.66 8.57
C GLY A 14 3.58 -3.15 9.94
N ALA A 15 2.43 -2.48 9.96
CA ALA A 15 1.75 -2.10 11.20
C ALA A 15 0.72 -3.18 11.55
N PRO A 16 0.46 -3.45 12.85
CA PRO A 16 -0.71 -4.22 13.22
C PRO A 16 -1.96 -3.55 12.64
N VAL A 17 -2.93 -4.35 12.20
CA VAL A 17 -4.23 -3.83 11.77
C VAL A 17 -4.95 -3.29 12.99
N PHE A 18 -5.61 -2.15 12.82
CA PHE A 18 -6.56 -1.64 13.80
C PHE A 18 -7.59 -0.76 13.11
N MET A 19 -8.82 -0.85 13.59
CA MET A 19 -9.89 0.05 13.18
C MET A 19 -9.60 1.48 13.67
N ARG A 20 -9.74 2.44 12.77
CA ARG A 20 -9.67 3.88 13.09
C ARG A 20 -11.03 4.46 13.41
N TYR A 21 -12.03 4.09 12.61
CA TYR A 21 -13.37 4.64 12.71
C TYR A 21 -14.40 3.57 12.35
N GLU A 22 -15.40 3.46 13.20
CA GLU A 22 -16.66 2.79 12.86
C GLU A 22 -17.48 3.68 11.92
N PRO A 23 -18.38 3.09 11.10
CA PRO A 23 -19.33 3.84 10.29
C PRO A 23 -20.06 4.94 11.07
N GLY A 24 -19.92 6.19 10.63
CA GLY A 24 -20.58 7.36 11.21
C GLY A 24 -19.84 8.01 12.38
N SER A 25 -18.68 7.47 12.78
CA SER A 25 -17.81 8.04 13.82
C SER A 25 -16.66 8.89 13.28
N GLU A 26 -16.61 9.10 11.96
CA GLU A 26 -15.50 9.75 11.29
C GLU A 26 -15.51 11.27 11.51
N PRO A 27 -14.33 11.92 11.55
CA PRO A 27 -14.26 13.38 11.53
C PRO A 27 -14.85 13.94 10.24
N GLU A 28 -15.65 15.01 10.35
CA GLU A 28 -16.31 15.67 9.20
C GLU A 28 -15.33 16.04 8.07
N GLU A 29 -14.12 16.47 8.44
CA GLU A 29 -13.02 16.82 7.54
C GLU A 29 -12.54 15.65 6.67
N LYS A 30 -12.80 14.41 7.08
CA LYS A 30 -12.41 13.19 6.35
C LYS A 30 -13.54 12.60 5.52
N CYS A 31 -14.77 13.08 5.67
CA CYS A 31 -15.95 12.51 5.03
C CYS A 31 -15.89 12.51 3.49
N CYS A 32 -15.22 13.48 2.87
CA CYS A 32 -15.10 13.52 1.40
C CYS A 32 -14.29 12.37 0.80
N PHE A 33 -13.43 11.72 1.58
CA PHE A 33 -12.56 10.63 1.12
C PHE A 33 -13.08 9.24 1.50
N LEU A 34 -14.04 9.15 2.42
CA LEU A 34 -14.62 7.87 2.84
C LEU A 34 -15.12 7.00 1.69
N PRO A 35 -15.81 7.54 0.65
CA PRO A 35 -16.27 6.72 -0.46
C PRO A 35 -15.16 6.04 -1.26
N TRP A 36 -13.92 6.50 -1.15
CA TRP A 36 -12.76 5.94 -1.87
C TRP A 36 -12.02 4.87 -1.05
N ILE A 37 -12.10 4.94 0.28
CA ILE A 37 -11.32 4.07 1.17
C ILE A 37 -12.14 2.94 1.78
N ARG A 38 -13.46 2.94 1.60
CA ARG A 38 -14.38 1.94 2.14
C ARG A 38 -15.64 1.79 1.31
N ARG A 39 -16.37 0.70 1.54
CA ARG A 39 -17.74 0.49 1.06
C ARG A 39 -18.70 1.51 1.65
N ARG A 40 -19.78 1.79 0.92
CA ARG A 40 -20.95 2.49 1.45
C ARG A 40 -21.73 1.62 2.45
N GLU A 41 -22.30 2.26 3.45
CA GLU A 41 -23.05 1.62 4.54
C GLU A 41 -24.33 0.92 4.06
N ASP A 42 -24.91 1.38 2.94
CA ASP A 42 -26.13 0.82 2.36
C ASP A 42 -25.89 -0.39 1.46
N GLN A 43 -24.64 -0.81 1.30
CA GLN A 43 -24.23 -1.95 0.48
C GLN A 43 -23.77 -3.10 1.39
N GLY A 44 -24.09 -4.34 1.02
CA GLY A 44 -23.54 -5.52 1.70
C GLY A 44 -22.13 -5.86 1.23
N PRO A 45 -21.38 -6.72 1.93
CA PRO A 45 -21.81 -7.57 3.06
C PRO A 45 -21.97 -6.85 4.41
N PHE A 46 -23.06 -7.10 5.13
CA PHE A 46 -23.29 -6.53 6.47
C PHE A 46 -22.59 -7.36 7.55
N LEU A 47 -21.28 -7.15 7.69
CA LEU A 47 -20.46 -7.72 8.75
C LEU A 47 -20.50 -6.81 10.00
N THR A 48 -20.27 -7.38 11.19
CA THR A 48 -19.99 -6.54 12.38
C THR A 48 -18.58 -5.95 12.31
N PRO A 49 -18.28 -4.85 13.03
CA PRO A 49 -16.94 -4.30 13.07
C PRO A 49 -15.85 -5.32 13.45
N GLU A 50 -16.13 -6.26 14.36
CA GLU A 50 -15.18 -7.31 14.74
C GLU A 50 -14.99 -8.38 13.64
N GLU A 51 -16.02 -8.66 12.85
CA GLU A 51 -15.91 -9.56 11.70
C GLU A 51 -15.13 -8.88 10.56
N GLU A 52 -15.38 -7.59 10.32
CA GLU A 52 -14.61 -6.78 9.39
C GLU A 52 -13.13 -6.72 9.78
N GLU A 53 -12.81 -6.48 11.06
CA GLU A 53 -11.43 -6.42 11.54
C GLU A 53 -10.68 -7.73 11.29
N ARG A 54 -11.30 -8.89 11.60
CA ARG A 54 -10.70 -10.20 11.34
C ARG A 54 -10.46 -10.46 9.85
N LEU A 55 -11.43 -10.12 9.01
CA LEU A 55 -11.29 -10.29 7.56
C LEU A 55 -10.22 -9.34 7.00
N PHE A 56 -10.12 -8.13 7.53
CA PHE A 56 -9.11 -7.16 7.14
C PHE A 56 -7.71 -7.63 7.55
N GLU A 57 -7.55 -8.12 8.78
CA GLU A 57 -6.32 -8.78 9.26
C GLU A 57 -5.91 -9.92 8.33
N GLU A 58 -6.82 -10.82 7.99
CA GLU A 58 -6.56 -11.94 7.07
C GLU A 58 -6.07 -11.45 5.69
N GLN A 59 -6.70 -10.41 5.13
CA GLN A 59 -6.27 -9.85 3.83
C GLN A 59 -4.90 -9.17 3.91
N VAL A 60 -4.60 -8.46 4.99
CA VAL A 60 -3.29 -7.83 5.21
C VAL A 60 -2.22 -8.90 5.41
N GLU A 61 -2.47 -9.94 6.20
CA GLU A 61 -1.51 -11.03 6.43
C GLU A 61 -1.24 -11.81 5.15
N ASN A 62 -2.29 -12.22 4.42
CA ASN A 62 -2.17 -13.03 3.21
C ASN A 62 -1.50 -12.28 2.05
N SER A 63 -1.71 -10.96 1.96
CA SER A 63 -1.16 -10.13 0.87
C SER A 63 0.01 -9.26 1.30
N GLN A 64 0.43 -9.31 2.56
CA GLN A 64 1.37 -8.37 3.17
C GLN A 64 0.98 -6.90 2.97
N GLY A 65 -0.32 -6.61 2.88
CA GLY A 65 -0.88 -5.26 2.67
C GLY A 65 -0.99 -4.81 1.21
N PHE A 66 -0.57 -5.62 0.22
CA PHE A 66 -0.65 -5.25 -1.21
C PHE A 66 -2.05 -5.43 -1.82
N ASP A 67 -2.80 -6.44 -1.39
CA ASP A 67 -4.08 -6.83 -1.97
C ASP A 67 -5.17 -6.84 -0.89
N ILE A 68 -5.90 -5.73 -0.79
CA ILE A 68 -7.03 -5.52 0.13
C ILE A 68 -8.25 -5.12 -0.70
N ASN A 69 -9.38 -5.78 -0.48
CA ASN A 69 -10.66 -5.48 -1.11
C ASN A 69 -11.45 -4.47 -0.25
N PHE A 70 -11.13 -3.19 -0.36
CA PHE A 70 -11.74 -2.12 0.44
C PHE A 70 -13.28 -2.04 0.31
N GLU A 71 -13.85 -2.59 -0.76
CA GLU A 71 -15.30 -2.66 -0.98
C GLU A 71 -16.02 -3.66 -0.05
N GLU A 72 -15.29 -4.49 0.71
CA GLU A 72 -15.88 -5.40 1.69
C GLU A 72 -16.12 -4.75 3.06
N PHE A 73 -15.53 -3.58 3.31
CA PHE A 73 -15.47 -2.98 4.63
C PHE A 73 -16.27 -1.69 4.70
N SER A 74 -17.11 -1.56 5.71
CA SER A 74 -17.74 -0.30 6.09
C SER A 74 -16.94 0.44 7.16
N CYS A 75 -16.10 -0.23 7.94
CA CYS A 75 -15.16 0.40 8.87
C CYS A 75 -13.96 0.99 8.12
N VAL A 76 -13.31 1.99 8.73
CA VAL A 76 -12.04 2.56 8.22
C VAL A 76 -10.89 2.01 9.05
N PHE A 77 -9.91 1.41 8.39
CA PHE A 77 -8.71 0.83 9.01
C PHE A 77 -7.48 1.72 8.83
N ASN A 78 -6.36 1.31 9.44
CA ASN A 78 -5.08 2.02 9.33
C ASN A 78 -4.41 1.90 7.96
N TYR A 79 -4.73 0.84 7.20
CA TYR A 79 -4.38 0.69 5.80
C TYR A 79 -5.48 1.28 4.93
N VAL A 80 -5.10 2.05 3.92
CA VAL A 80 -6.03 2.69 2.97
C VAL A 80 -5.47 2.62 1.55
N PRO A 81 -6.34 2.63 0.52
CA PRO A 81 -5.87 2.74 -0.85
C PRO A 81 -5.28 4.13 -1.07
N VAL A 82 -4.26 4.21 -1.91
CA VAL A 82 -3.65 5.46 -2.33
C VAL A 82 -4.43 5.99 -3.52
N ASP A 83 -5.05 7.16 -3.36
CA ASP A 83 -5.57 7.93 -4.49
C ASP A 83 -4.42 8.71 -5.13
N PHE A 84 -4.12 8.40 -6.39
CA PHE A 84 -3.02 9.03 -7.13
C PHE A 84 -3.30 10.48 -7.53
N ASP A 85 -4.57 10.88 -7.62
CA ASP A 85 -4.95 12.21 -8.09
C ASP A 85 -5.11 13.22 -6.94
N GLU A 86 -5.10 12.74 -5.69
CA GLU A 86 -5.12 13.56 -4.48
C GLU A 86 -3.71 13.89 -3.98
N ASN A 87 -3.51 15.02 -3.31
CA ASN A 87 -2.20 15.47 -2.82
C ASN A 87 -2.04 15.42 -1.29
N TYR A 88 -2.81 14.55 -0.62
CA TYR A 88 -2.93 14.55 0.84
C TYR A 88 -1.65 14.10 1.58
N TYR A 89 -0.87 13.20 1.00
CA TYR A 89 0.21 12.50 1.72
C TYR A 89 1.54 13.27 1.74
N PHE A 90 1.66 14.36 0.97
CA PHE A 90 2.95 14.97 0.63
C PHE A 90 2.96 16.48 0.83
N LYS A 91 4.16 17.05 0.95
CA LYS A 91 4.35 18.51 0.98
C LYS A 91 3.88 19.15 -0.32
N ASP A 92 3.47 20.42 -0.24
CA ASP A 92 2.89 21.31 -1.25
C ASP A 92 3.44 21.28 -2.70
N THR A 93 4.54 20.60 -2.99
CA THR A 93 5.15 20.51 -4.33
C THR A 93 5.15 19.11 -4.95
N ASP A 94 4.89 18.05 -4.18
CA ASP A 94 4.85 16.66 -4.66
C ASP A 94 3.38 16.23 -4.83
N THR A 95 3.03 15.69 -5.99
CA THR A 95 1.73 15.02 -6.17
C THR A 95 1.81 13.57 -5.74
N THR A 96 0.70 12.97 -5.30
CA THR A 96 0.74 11.55 -4.90
C THR A 96 1.20 10.65 -6.03
N ARG A 97 0.64 10.87 -7.22
CA ARG A 97 1.13 10.24 -8.46
C ARG A 97 2.64 10.39 -8.64
N GLY A 98 3.17 11.61 -8.56
CA GLY A 98 4.59 11.88 -8.77
C GLY A 98 5.50 11.19 -7.76
N VAL A 99 5.06 11.04 -6.50
CA VAL A 99 5.82 10.28 -5.51
C VAL A 99 5.81 8.79 -5.83
N ILE A 100 4.65 8.20 -6.09
CA ILE A 100 4.55 6.76 -6.37
C ILE A 100 5.30 6.39 -7.67
N GLU A 101 5.19 7.24 -8.69
CA GLU A 101 5.93 7.10 -9.96
C GLU A 101 7.45 7.24 -9.79
N ARG A 102 7.93 7.90 -8.72
CA ARG A 102 9.37 7.98 -8.38
C ARG A 102 9.84 6.79 -7.55
N LEU A 103 9.02 6.33 -6.59
CA LEU A 103 9.39 5.19 -5.73
C LEU A 103 9.43 3.87 -6.50
N SER A 104 8.61 3.70 -7.53
CA SER A 104 8.54 2.46 -8.30
C SER A 104 9.83 2.18 -9.10
N PRO A 105 10.37 3.13 -9.90
CA PRO A 105 11.64 2.96 -10.60
C PRO A 105 12.82 2.65 -9.69
N ASP A 106 12.93 3.35 -8.55
CA ASP A 106 14.01 3.17 -7.57
C ASP A 106 13.96 1.75 -6.97
N SER A 107 12.76 1.29 -6.60
CA SER A 107 12.56 -0.07 -6.07
C SER A 107 12.95 -1.14 -7.09
N ARG A 108 12.56 -0.92 -8.35
CA ARG A 108 12.90 -1.81 -9.48
C ARG A 108 14.39 -1.78 -9.80
N GLU A 109 15.06 -0.63 -9.72
CA GLU A 109 16.51 -0.53 -9.95
C GLU A 109 17.27 -1.41 -8.95
N LEU A 110 16.91 -1.34 -7.67
CA LEU A 110 17.48 -2.23 -6.63
C LEU A 110 17.21 -3.72 -6.93
N TYR A 111 16.03 -4.07 -7.45
CA TYR A 111 15.74 -5.44 -7.88
C TYR A 111 16.64 -5.88 -9.04
N ASN A 112 16.74 -5.04 -10.07
CA ASN A 112 17.52 -5.29 -11.27
C ASN A 112 19.01 -5.48 -10.95
N GLU A 113 19.57 -4.62 -10.10
CA GLU A 113 20.95 -4.74 -9.62
C GLU A 113 21.19 -6.06 -8.87
N ARG A 114 20.25 -6.45 -8.01
CA ARG A 114 20.33 -7.68 -7.21
C ARG A 114 20.20 -8.95 -8.05
N MET A 115 19.36 -8.92 -9.09
CA MET A 115 19.02 -10.08 -9.91
C MET A 115 19.76 -10.13 -11.26
N ASP A 116 20.57 -9.12 -11.58
CA ASP A 116 21.23 -8.92 -12.87
C ASP A 116 20.24 -8.95 -14.06
N GLN A 117 19.12 -8.21 -13.92
CA GLN A 117 18.05 -8.12 -14.93
C GLN A 117 17.79 -6.68 -15.39
N GLY A 118 17.09 -6.53 -16.51
CA GLY A 118 16.84 -5.24 -17.17
C GLY A 118 15.36 -4.92 -17.37
N TYR A 119 14.53 -4.99 -16.33
CA TYR A 119 13.12 -4.59 -16.43
C TYR A 119 12.97 -3.08 -16.62
N GLU A 120 11.95 -2.63 -17.34
CA GLU A 120 11.50 -1.24 -17.45
C GLU A 120 10.03 -1.12 -17.03
N ILE A 121 9.68 -0.07 -16.29
CA ILE A 121 8.30 0.14 -15.83
C ILE A 121 7.39 0.47 -17.01
N VAL A 122 6.25 -0.20 -17.06
CA VAL A 122 5.15 0.06 -17.99
C VAL A 122 4.14 1.00 -17.34
N GLU A 123 3.65 0.63 -16.15
CA GLU A 123 2.62 1.39 -15.42
C GLU A 123 2.65 1.07 -13.92
N VAL A 124 2.17 1.99 -13.09
CA VAL A 124 1.81 1.70 -11.70
C VAL A 124 0.33 1.30 -11.67
N ILE A 125 0.03 0.13 -11.13
CA ILE A 125 -1.33 -0.44 -11.14
C ILE A 125 -2.13 0.11 -9.96
N LYS A 126 -1.58 0.01 -8.74
CA LYS A 126 -2.22 0.46 -7.50
C LYS A 126 -1.19 0.61 -6.38
N ALA A 127 -1.55 1.32 -5.32
CA ALA A 127 -0.81 1.29 -4.08
C ALA A 127 -1.75 1.37 -2.88
N ASN A 128 -1.31 0.77 -1.78
CA ASN A 128 -1.91 0.96 -0.46
C ASN A 128 -0.90 1.66 0.46
N THR A 129 -1.39 2.27 1.53
CA THR A 129 -0.52 2.88 2.53
C THR A 129 -1.05 2.75 3.95
N HIS A 130 -0.13 2.72 4.92
CA HIS A 130 -0.43 3.01 6.31
C HIS A 130 0.62 4.00 6.87
N PRO A 131 0.26 4.90 7.80
CA PRO A 131 1.22 5.74 8.51
C PRO A 131 1.95 4.92 9.56
N THR A 132 3.25 5.13 9.65
CA THR A 132 4.10 4.51 10.66
C THR A 132 3.90 5.20 12.02
N GLY A 133 4.48 4.65 13.09
CA GLY A 133 4.59 5.34 14.39
C GLY A 133 5.50 6.58 14.38
N THR A 134 5.92 7.05 13.20
CA THR A 134 6.83 8.19 12.99
C THR A 134 6.33 9.08 11.84
N ALA A 135 7.05 10.14 11.49
CA ALA A 135 6.72 11.00 10.35
C ALA A 135 7.09 10.34 8.99
N ALA A 136 6.54 9.15 8.74
CA ALA A 136 6.75 8.34 7.55
C ALA A 136 5.51 7.50 7.22
N HIS A 137 5.35 7.16 5.94
CA HIS A 137 4.30 6.28 5.44
C HIS A 137 4.92 5.03 4.83
N MET A 138 4.35 3.86 5.10
CA MET A 138 4.68 2.65 4.37
C MET A 138 3.78 2.58 3.13
N PHE A 139 4.39 2.41 1.96
CA PHE A 139 3.69 2.21 0.69
C PHE A 139 3.87 0.77 0.22
N TYR A 140 2.76 0.19 -0.24
CA TYR A 140 2.67 -1.15 -0.82
C TYR A 140 2.27 -0.98 -2.28
N ILE A 141 3.27 -0.87 -3.16
CA ILE A 141 3.08 -0.48 -4.55
C ILE A 141 3.05 -1.73 -5.42
N THR A 142 2.01 -1.88 -6.24
CA THR A 142 1.96 -2.86 -7.33
C THR A 142 2.15 -2.13 -8.66
N PHE A 143 3.15 -2.53 -9.43
CA PHE A 143 3.44 -1.94 -10.74
C PHE A 143 3.77 -3.04 -11.75
N ARG A 144 3.65 -2.71 -13.03
CA ARG A 144 3.95 -3.61 -14.14
C ARG A 144 5.26 -3.19 -14.80
N ALA A 145 6.12 -4.14 -15.08
CA ALA A 145 7.39 -3.92 -15.77
C ALA A 145 7.65 -5.02 -16.80
N LYS A 146 8.43 -4.71 -17.83
CA LYS A 146 8.79 -5.64 -18.90
C LYS A 146 10.29 -5.67 -19.11
N GLU A 147 10.84 -6.82 -19.47
CA GLU A 147 12.23 -6.89 -19.89
C GLU A 147 12.34 -6.47 -21.35
N LEU A 148 13.49 -5.91 -21.78
CA LEU A 148 13.70 -5.56 -23.19
C LEU A 148 13.68 -6.80 -24.13
N SER A 149 13.95 -7.99 -23.59
CA SER A 149 14.01 -9.26 -24.29
C SER A 149 12.70 -10.07 -24.25
N ASP A 150 11.73 -9.67 -23.42
CA ASP A 150 10.48 -10.38 -23.15
C ASP A 150 9.28 -9.50 -23.49
N ASP A 151 8.41 -9.98 -24.38
CA ASP A 151 7.19 -9.24 -24.76
C ASP A 151 6.11 -9.31 -23.68
N GLN A 152 6.24 -10.22 -22.69
CA GLN A 152 5.24 -10.36 -21.64
C GLN A 152 5.60 -9.52 -20.40
N PRO A 153 4.84 -8.44 -20.12
CA PRO A 153 5.05 -7.69 -18.90
C PRO A 153 4.66 -8.50 -17.66
N LYS A 154 5.37 -8.29 -16.57
CA LYS A 154 5.18 -8.93 -15.27
C LYS A 154 4.81 -7.90 -14.22
N ASP A 155 4.00 -8.33 -13.26
CA ASP A 155 3.63 -7.49 -12.13
C ASP A 155 4.66 -7.65 -11.01
N PHE A 156 4.98 -6.54 -10.36
CA PHE A 156 5.92 -6.44 -9.26
C PHE A 156 5.22 -5.82 -8.06
N GLN A 157 5.72 -6.15 -6.88
CA GLN A 157 5.27 -5.61 -5.60
C GLN A 157 6.48 -5.02 -4.87
N ALA A 158 6.38 -3.76 -4.48
CA ALA A 158 7.42 -3.05 -3.74
C ALA A 158 6.89 -2.46 -2.43
N MET A 159 7.63 -2.70 -1.34
CA MET A 159 7.36 -2.13 -0.03
C MET A 159 8.38 -1.05 0.28
N VAL A 160 7.90 0.18 0.45
CA VAL A 160 8.75 1.37 0.60
C VAL A 160 8.28 2.20 1.78
N CYS A 161 9.18 2.46 2.73
CA CYS A 161 8.94 3.45 3.77
C CYS A 161 9.37 4.83 3.26
N TYR A 162 8.39 5.67 2.97
CA TYR A 162 8.59 7.03 2.50
C TYR A 162 8.77 8.01 3.65
N PHE A 163 9.82 8.83 3.57
CA PHE A 163 10.10 9.92 4.50
C PHE A 163 10.06 11.26 3.76
N CYS A 164 9.28 12.22 4.26
CA CYS A 164 9.15 13.53 3.58
C CYS A 164 10.44 14.38 3.61
N TYR A 165 11.37 14.10 4.52
CA TYR A 165 12.51 14.97 4.82
C TYR A 165 13.88 14.26 4.77
N THR A 166 13.88 12.96 4.53
CA THR A 166 15.09 12.13 4.54
C THR A 166 14.98 11.06 3.47
N SER A 167 16.05 10.32 3.23
CA SER A 167 16.04 9.21 2.28
C SER A 167 14.98 8.17 2.63
N ASN A 168 14.32 7.65 1.60
CA ASN A 168 13.37 6.55 1.71
C ASN A 168 14.10 5.25 2.08
N LYS A 169 13.38 4.33 2.73
CA LYS A 169 13.85 2.95 2.92
C LYS A 169 13.08 2.04 1.97
N TYR A 170 13.81 1.29 1.15
CA TYR A 170 13.25 0.30 0.23
C TYR A 170 13.41 -1.06 0.90
N HIS A 171 12.30 -1.65 1.36
CA HIS A 171 12.33 -2.90 2.10
C HIS A 171 12.38 -4.10 1.16
N SER A 172 11.55 -4.09 0.13
CA SER A 172 11.49 -5.16 -0.85
C SER A 172 10.97 -4.65 -2.19
N CYS A 173 11.36 -5.35 -3.23
CA CYS A 173 10.77 -5.30 -4.56
C CYS A 173 10.86 -6.70 -5.10
N GLU A 174 9.75 -7.35 -5.43
CA GLU A 174 9.72 -8.73 -5.90
C GLU A 174 8.69 -8.90 -7.01
N LEU A 175 8.81 -9.96 -7.80
CA LEU A 175 7.74 -10.36 -8.72
C LEU A 175 6.48 -10.69 -7.90
N LYS A 176 5.34 -10.18 -8.33
CA LYS A 176 4.05 -10.54 -7.75
C LYS A 176 3.84 -12.05 -7.94
N PRO A 177 3.53 -12.82 -6.89
CA PRO A 177 3.25 -14.24 -7.04
C PRO A 177 2.09 -14.48 -8.01
N GLU A 178 2.29 -15.35 -8.99
CA GLU A 178 1.18 -15.82 -9.82
C GLU A 178 0.19 -16.58 -8.93
N LYS A 179 -1.09 -16.21 -8.97
CA LYS A 179 -2.14 -17.05 -8.39
C LYS A 179 -2.12 -18.35 -9.19
N LYS A 180 -1.63 -19.44 -8.58
CA LYS A 180 -1.83 -20.77 -9.12
C LYS A 180 -3.33 -21.02 -9.11
N ASP A 181 -3.96 -21.02 -10.29
CA ASP A 181 -5.34 -21.47 -10.42
C ASP A 181 -5.45 -22.84 -9.77
N THR A 182 -6.17 -22.89 -8.65
CA THR A 182 -6.48 -24.16 -8.01
C THR A 182 -7.60 -24.76 -8.84
N ILE A 183 -7.24 -25.54 -9.86
CA ILE A 183 -8.18 -26.47 -10.48
C ILE A 183 -8.50 -27.51 -9.41
N ASN A 184 -9.67 -27.41 -8.78
CA ASN A 184 -10.38 -28.51 -8.13
C ASN A 184 -11.86 -28.17 -7.99
#